data_AF-A0A9D8G1L7-F1
#
_entry.id   AF-A0A9D8G1L7-F1
#
_cell.length_a   1.000
_cell.length_b   1.000
_cell.length_c   1.000
_cell.angle_alpha   90.00
_cell.angle_beta   90.00
_cell.angle_gamma   90.00
#
_symmetry.space_group_name_H-M   'P 1'
#
loop_
_entity.id
_entity.type
_entity.pdbx_description
1 polymer ?
#
loop_
_entity_poly.entity_id
_entity_poly.type
_entity_poly.pdbx_seq_one_letter_code
_entity_poly.pdbx_strand_id
1 'polypeptide(L)' 'KAPYAVVLVELEEGPRLVSNMTEVRPEEIYIGMPVQVVFEDVEKDLILAKFKKAG' A
#
# COMPACT_ATOMS: atom_id res chain seq x y z
N LYS A 1 13.81 -2.91 -0.10
CA LYS A 1 14.61 -3.80 0.79
C LYS A 1 13.75 -4.16 2.00
N ALA A 2 13.88 -5.40 2.50
CA ALA A 2 13.22 -5.79 3.75
C ALA A 2 13.73 -4.95 4.94
N PRO A 3 12.89 -4.72 5.97
CA PRO A 3 11.49 -5.16 6.06
C PRO A 3 10.53 -4.30 5.20
N TYR A 4 9.49 -4.92 4.64
CA TYR A 4 8.37 -4.24 3.97
C TYR A 4 7.07 -4.97 4.28
N ALA A 5 5.97 -4.24 4.38
CA ALA A 5 4.65 -4.81 4.61
C ALA A 5 3.96 -5.11 3.28
N VAL A 6 3.44 -6.33 3.15
CA VAL A 6 2.52 -6.72 2.08
C VAL A 6 1.11 -6.69 2.66
N VAL A 7 0.19 -6.05 1.96
CA VAL A 7 -1.19 -5.81 2.40
C VAL A 7 -2.18 -6.31 1.35
N LEU A 8 -3.35 -6.74 1.83
CA LEU A 8 -4.54 -6.97 1.02
C LEU A 8 -5.51 -5.83 1.31
N VAL A 9 -5.64 -4.89 0.38
CA VAL A 9 -6.50 -3.70 0.53
C VAL A 9 -7.84 -3.95 -0.13
N GLU A 10 -8.93 -3.68 0.58
CA GLU A 10 -10.28 -3.60 0.03
C GLU A 10 -10.54 -2.16 -0.41
N LEU A 11 -10.85 -1.97 -1.70
CA LEU A 11 -11.16 -0.66 -2.28
C LEU A 11 -12.64 -0.32 -2.08
N GLU A 12 -12.99 0.97 -2.11
CA GLU A 12 -14.37 1.42 -1.95
C GLU A 12 -15.30 0.88 -3.03
N GLU A 13 -14.77 0.61 -4.22
CA GLU A 13 -15.50 0.00 -5.34
C GLU A 13 -15.78 -1.50 -5.12
N GLY A 14 -15.16 -2.14 -4.11
CA GLY A 14 -15.34 -3.55 -3.74
C GLY A 14 -14.19 -4.53 -4.09
N PRO A 15 -13.34 -4.32 -5.12
CA PRO A 15 -12.20 -5.20 -5.39
C PRO A 15 -11.18 -5.23 -4.26
N ARG A 16 -10.36 -6.29 -4.25
CA ARG A 16 -9.19 -6.38 -3.36
C ARG A 16 -7.90 -6.41 -4.15
N LEU A 17 -6.91 -5.65 -3.68
CA LEU A 17 -5.58 -5.56 -4.30
C LEU A 17 -4.50 -5.97 -3.31
N VAL A 18 -3.62 -6.89 -3.74
CA VAL A 18 -2.38 -7.21 -3.02
C VAL A 18 -1.31 -6.22 -3.44
N SER A 19 -0.74 -5.50 -2.49
CA SER A 19 0.34 -4.54 -2.74
C SER A 19 1.18 -4.28 -1.48
N ASN A 20 2.05 -3.27 -1.49
CA ASN A 20 2.86 -2.85 -0.36
C ASN A 20 2.28 -1.64 0.36
N MET A 21 2.49 -1.61 1.67
CA MET A 21 2.31 -0.42 2.48
C MET A 21 3.60 0.41 2.49
N THR A 22 3.49 1.72 2.30
CA THR A 22 4.59 2.69 2.33
C THR A 22 4.32 3.79 3.36
N GLU A 23 5.37 4.55 3.70
CA GLU A 23 5.28 5.70 4.62
C GLU A 23 4.72 5.37 6.02
N VAL A 24 4.80 4.10 6.45
CA VAL A 24 4.36 3.64 7.76
C VAL A 24 5.24 2.48 8.22
N ARG A 25 5.53 2.40 9.53
CA ARG A 25 6.28 1.26 10.08
C ARG A 25 5.37 0.03 10.15
N PRO A 26 5.87 -1.19 9.89
CA PRO A 26 5.05 -2.40 9.92
C PRO A 26 4.25 -2.60 11.21
N GLU A 27 4.84 -2.26 12.36
CA GLU A 27 4.21 -2.36 13.68
C GLU A 27 3.04 -1.38 13.92
N GLU A 28 2.89 -0.35 13.07
CA GLU A 28 1.78 0.60 13.14
C GLU A 28 0.58 0.18 12.28
N ILE A 29 0.75 -0.84 11.42
CA ILE A 29 -0.29 -1.32 10.51
C ILE A 29 -1.30 -2.17 11.29
N TYR A 30 -2.60 -1.90 11.08
CA TYR A 30 -3.69 -2.65 11.68
C TYR A 30 -4.80 -2.93 10.66
N ILE A 31 -5.58 -3.99 10.89
CA ILE A 31 -6.71 -4.36 10.02
C ILE A 31 -7.78 -3.28 10.08
N GLY A 32 -8.26 -2.85 8.91
CA GLY A 32 -9.23 -1.76 8.79
C GLY A 32 -8.61 -0.37 8.82
N MET A 33 -7.27 -0.25 8.81
CA MET A 33 -6.60 1.04 8.64
C MET A 33 -7.05 1.70 7.32
N PRO A 34 -7.54 2.96 7.36
CA PRO A 34 -7.83 3.72 6.15
C PRO A 34 -6.54 3.99 5.35
N VAL A 35 -6.58 3.71 4.06
CA VAL A 35 -5.43 3.87 3.15
C VAL A 35 -5.82 4.60 1.88
N GLN A 36 -4.84 5.17 1.21
CA GLN A 36 -4.98 5.80 -0.10
C GLN A 36 -3.90 5.29 -1.05
N VAL A 37 -4.23 5.18 -2.34
CA VAL A 37 -3.29 4.73 -3.35
C VAL A 37 -2.21 5.77 -3.59
N VAL A 38 -0.98 5.30 -3.81
CA VAL A 38 0.13 6.08 -4.34
C VAL A 38 0.75 5.34 -5.52
N PHE A 39 1.24 6.08 -6.50
CA PHE A 39 1.94 5.53 -7.65
C PHE A 39 3.42 5.84 -7.49
N GLU A 40 4.25 4.79 -7.48
CA GLU A 40 5.70 4.92 -7.31
C GLU A 40 6.41 4.37 -8.54
N ASP A 41 7.28 5.18 -9.13
CA ASP A 41 8.25 4.77 -10.14
C ASP A 41 9.30 3.89 -9.47
N VAL A 42 9.20 2.57 -9.64
CA VAL A 42 10.16 1.64 -9.00
C VAL A 42 11.37 1.35 -9.88
N GLU A 43 11.17 1.41 -11.20
CA GLU A 43 12.19 1.26 -12.23
C GLU A 43 11.78 2.06 -13.48
N LYS A 44 12.69 2.19 -14.45
CA LYS A 44 12.39 2.87 -15.71
C LYS A 44 11.20 2.19 -16.40
N ASP A 45 10.18 2.98 -16.74
CA ASP A 45 8.95 2.55 -17.41
C ASP A 45 8.09 1.56 -16.59
N LEU A 46 8.30 1.45 -15.26
CA LEU A 46 7.51 0.61 -14.36
C LEU A 46 6.99 1.40 -13.16
N ILE A 47 5.67 1.61 -13.16
CA ILE A 47 4.94 2.28 -12.08
C ILE A 47 4.11 1.24 -11.32
N LEU A 48 4.27 1.19 -10.00
CA LEU A 48 3.46 0.32 -9.13
C LEU A 48 2.49 1.14 -8.30
N ALA A 49 1.25 0.67 -8.24
CA ALA A 49 0.27 1.12 -7.25
C ALA A 49 0.62 0.51 -5.89
N LYS A 50 0.92 1.37 -4.91
CA LYS A 50 1.15 1.03 -3.50
C LYS A 50 0.15 1.79 -2.63
N PHE A 51 0.21 1.61 -1.32
CA PHE A 51 -0.71 2.26 -0.39
C PHE A 51 0.02 2.93 0.75
N LYS A 52 -0.49 4.08 1.17
CA LYS A 52 -0.08 4.76 2.42
C LYS A 52 -1.29 5.04 3.29
N LYS A 53 -1.03 5.36 4.57
CA LYS A 53 -2.10 5.75 5.49
C LYS A 53 -2.87 6.94 4.91
N ALA A 54 -4.20 6.87 4.93
CA ALA A 54 -5.02 8.00 4.54
C ALA A 54 -4.83 9.15 5.54
N GLY A 55 -4.79 10.38 5.03
CA GLY A 55 -4.72 11.60 5.83
C GLY A 55 -6.04 11.91 6.52
#